data_AF-A0A4P6U747-F1
#
_entry.id   AF-A0A4P6U747-F1
#
_cell.length_a   1.000
_cell.length_b   1.000
_cell.length_c   1.000
_cell.angle_alpha   90.00
_cell.angle_beta   90.00
_cell.angle_gamma   90.00
#
_symmetry.space_group_name_H-M   'P 1'
#
loop_
_entity.id
_entity.type
_entity.pdbx_description
1 polymer ?
#
loop_
_entity_poly.entity_id
_entity_poly.type
_entity_poly.pdbx_seq_one_letter_code
_entity_poly.pdbx_strand_id
1 'polypeptide(L)'
;MTTPGFDAAIPPGTVPTPDHPPSKHGEADDPRYPSPRQLRQVIAFVVDLFLHIAVGVVAMIVCLDIPAVADWAPLALPIGWILASLLQRVVAQRIFHTTIGKALTGLCVIRPSDGQWPTLGYLLKWWLIGAFDVLSTFSNSTWLGSYDNSPSAVRLRDVVALRSLRTDL
;
A
#
# COMPACT_ATOMS: atom_id res chain seq x y z
N MET A 1 -18.03 23.85 -29.49
CA MET A 1 -18.83 23.72 -28.25
C MET A 1 -19.62 22.43 -28.39
N THR A 2 -19.08 21.32 -27.88
CA THR A 2 -19.66 19.96 -27.97
C THR A 2 -19.83 19.46 -26.54
N THR A 3 -21.02 18.97 -26.24
CA THR A 3 -21.47 18.42 -24.97
C THR A 3 -20.61 17.23 -24.50
N PRO A 4 -20.36 17.06 -23.19
CA PRO A 4 -19.85 15.82 -22.65
C PRO A 4 -20.98 14.79 -22.65
N GLY A 5 -20.81 13.70 -23.40
CA GLY A 5 -21.67 12.53 -23.32
C GLY A 5 -21.53 11.90 -21.94
N PHE A 6 -22.66 11.76 -21.25
CA PHE A 6 -22.81 10.79 -20.18
C PHE A 6 -22.67 9.41 -20.83
N ASP A 7 -21.49 8.81 -20.72
CA ASP A 7 -21.27 7.43 -21.13
C ASP A 7 -22.23 6.54 -20.35
N ALA A 8 -23.02 5.80 -21.14
CA ALA A 8 -24.03 4.87 -20.67
C ALA A 8 -23.42 3.91 -19.63
N ALA A 9 -24.10 3.80 -18.48
CA ALA A 9 -23.79 2.82 -17.47
C ALA A 9 -23.66 1.43 -18.10
N ILE A 10 -22.45 0.87 -18.07
CA ILE A 10 -22.21 -0.53 -18.44
C ILE A 10 -23.08 -1.38 -17.51
N PRO A 11 -23.98 -2.23 -18.04
CA PRO A 11 -24.82 -3.08 -17.22
C PRO A 11 -23.95 -4.02 -16.37
N PRO A 12 -24.27 -4.23 -15.09
CA PRO A 12 -23.53 -5.15 -14.24
C PRO A 12 -23.67 -6.58 -14.79
N GLY A 13 -22.62 -7.08 -15.43
CA GLY A 13 -22.59 -8.44 -16.00
C GLY A 13 -21.92 -8.58 -17.36
N THR A 14 -21.49 -7.49 -18.03
CA THR A 14 -20.86 -7.57 -19.36
C THR A 14 -19.37 -7.22 -19.36
N VAL A 15 -18.65 -7.39 -18.24
CA VAL A 15 -17.19 -7.42 -18.32
C VAL A 15 -16.84 -8.74 -18.99
N PRO A 16 -16.29 -8.75 -20.21
CA PRO A 16 -15.84 -9.98 -20.84
C PRO A 16 -14.83 -10.59 -19.88
N THR A 17 -15.08 -11.82 -19.41
CA THR A 17 -14.07 -12.57 -18.68
C THR A 17 -12.87 -12.67 -19.63
N PRO A 18 -11.72 -12.06 -19.31
CA PRO A 18 -10.62 -12.07 -20.25
C PRO A 18 -10.20 -13.53 -20.48
N ASP A 19 -10.01 -13.92 -21.75
CA ASP A 19 -9.68 -15.28 -22.16
C ASP A 19 -8.37 -15.81 -21.51
N HIS A 20 -7.56 -14.89 -20.98
CA HIS A 20 -6.36 -15.16 -20.20
C HIS A 20 -6.32 -14.30 -18.93
N PRO A 21 -5.87 -14.83 -17.79
CA PRO A 21 -5.70 -14.03 -16.58
C PRO A 21 -4.74 -12.85 -16.85
N PRO A 22 -4.89 -11.72 -16.14
CA PRO A 22 -4.03 -10.56 -16.34
C PRO A 22 -2.55 -10.91 -16.18
N SER A 23 -1.70 -10.25 -16.95
CA SER A 23 -0.24 -10.47 -16.89
C SER A 23 0.34 -10.19 -15.51
N LYS A 24 -0.28 -9.30 -14.73
CA LYS A 24 0.13 -8.93 -13.38
C LYS A 24 -0.82 -9.47 -12.32
N HIS A 25 -0.22 -10.00 -11.27
CA HIS A 25 -0.93 -10.46 -10.08
C HIS A 25 -1.51 -9.30 -9.29
N GLY A 26 -2.79 -9.42 -8.93
CA GLY A 26 -3.48 -8.47 -8.07
C GLY A 26 -3.84 -7.18 -8.80
N GLU A 27 -4.14 -7.22 -10.09
CA GLU A 27 -4.89 -6.15 -10.78
C GLU A 27 -6.37 -6.16 -10.37
N ALA A 28 -7.09 -5.06 -10.62
CA ALA A 28 -8.45 -4.85 -10.07
C ALA A 28 -9.41 -5.98 -10.46
N ASP A 29 -9.29 -6.45 -11.70
CA ASP A 29 -10.13 -7.49 -12.30
C ASP A 29 -9.42 -8.85 -12.35
N ASP A 30 -8.37 -9.06 -11.55
CA ASP A 30 -7.64 -10.33 -11.52
C ASP A 30 -8.49 -11.44 -10.86
N PRO A 31 -8.96 -12.46 -11.64
CA PRO A 31 -9.82 -13.50 -11.12
C PRO A 31 -9.12 -14.40 -10.09
N ARG A 32 -7.78 -14.37 -10.02
CA ARG A 32 -7.00 -15.07 -8.98
C ARG A 32 -7.22 -14.48 -7.58
N TYR A 33 -7.65 -13.22 -7.48
CA TYR A 33 -7.85 -12.49 -6.22
C TYR A 33 -9.24 -11.81 -6.20
N PRO A 34 -10.34 -12.59 -6.14
CA PRO A 34 -11.69 -12.10 -6.39
C PRO A 34 -12.25 -11.17 -5.31
N SER A 35 -11.54 -10.99 -4.19
CA SER A 35 -12.08 -10.22 -3.08
C SER A 35 -12.03 -8.69 -3.29
N PRO A 36 -13.13 -7.96 -2.97
CA PRO A 36 -13.12 -6.51 -2.95
C PRO A 36 -12.10 -5.96 -1.95
N ARG A 37 -11.28 -5.00 -2.40
CA ARG A 37 -10.11 -4.53 -1.66
C ARG A 37 -9.89 -3.03 -1.63
N GLN A 38 -10.49 -2.22 -2.50
CA GLN A 38 -10.26 -0.77 -2.53
C GLN A 38 -10.55 -0.11 -1.18
N LEU A 39 -11.76 -0.30 -0.63
CA LEU A 39 -12.12 0.26 0.69
C LEU A 39 -11.17 -0.24 1.81
N ARG A 40 -10.76 -1.51 1.74
CA ARG A 40 -9.83 -2.10 2.71
C ARG A 40 -8.45 -1.43 2.63
N GLN A 41 -7.97 -1.16 1.41
CA GLN A 41 -6.71 -0.48 1.18
C GLN A 41 -6.76 0.96 1.70
N VAL A 42 -7.86 1.68 1.47
CA VAL A 42 -8.06 3.04 2.00
C VAL A 42 -8.05 3.04 3.53
N ILE A 43 -8.83 2.16 4.17
CA ILE A 43 -8.86 2.05 5.64
C ILE A 43 -7.46 1.69 6.17
N ALA A 44 -6.79 0.71 5.55
CA ALA A 44 -5.44 0.30 5.94
C ALA A 44 -4.45 1.47 5.86
N PHE A 45 -4.50 2.25 4.78
CA PHE A 45 -3.65 3.42 4.59
C PHE A 45 -3.90 4.48 5.68
N VAL A 46 -5.16 4.79 5.98
CA VAL A 46 -5.52 5.77 7.01
C VAL A 46 -5.03 5.31 8.39
N VAL A 47 -5.21 4.04 8.75
CA VAL A 47 -4.71 3.48 10.00
C VAL A 47 -3.19 3.59 10.09
N ASP A 48 -2.47 3.16 9.06
CA ASP A 48 -1.00 3.23 9.03
C ASP A 48 -0.52 4.69 9.11
N LEU A 49 -1.21 5.61 8.43
CA LEU A 49 -0.89 7.05 8.45
C LEU A 49 -0.98 7.63 9.87
N PHE A 50 -2.09 7.41 10.55
CA PHE A 50 -2.28 7.89 11.93
C PHE A 50 -1.27 7.27 12.89
N LEU A 51 -0.97 5.97 12.72
CA LEU A 51 0.03 5.30 13.54
C LEU A 51 1.41 5.95 13.40
N HIS A 52 1.85 6.24 12.17
CA HIS A 52 3.14 6.90 11.95
C HIS A 52 3.16 8.32 12.53
N ILE A 53 2.06 9.07 12.41
CA ILE A 53 1.94 10.42 12.99
C ILE A 53 2.05 10.33 14.51
N ALA A 54 1.35 9.37 15.13
CA ALA A 54 1.43 9.15 16.57
C ALA A 54 2.86 8.87 17.04
N VAL A 55 3.62 8.04 16.30
CA VAL A 55 5.03 7.78 16.62
C VAL A 55 5.87 9.05 16.53
N GLY A 56 5.67 9.89 15.50
CA GLY A 56 6.35 11.18 15.38
C GLY A 56 6.01 12.14 16.53
N VAL A 57 4.74 12.24 16.90
CA VAL A 57 4.29 13.09 18.03
C VAL A 57 4.90 12.60 19.35
N VAL A 58 4.92 11.29 19.60
CA VAL A 58 5.56 10.72 20.80
C VAL A 58 7.05 11.04 20.81
N ALA A 59 7.75 10.89 19.68
CA ALA A 59 9.17 11.23 19.59
C ALA A 59 9.43 12.72 19.90
N MET A 60 8.60 13.62 19.38
CA MET A 60 8.68 15.05 19.70
C MET A 60 8.45 15.33 21.19
N ILE A 61 7.41 14.75 21.79
CA ILE A 61 7.12 14.91 23.22
C ILE A 61 8.31 14.44 24.07
N VAL A 62 8.86 13.26 23.77
CA VAL A 62 10.04 12.73 24.46
C VAL A 62 11.25 13.67 24.31
N CYS A 63 11.48 14.26 23.14
CA CYS A 63 12.57 15.22 22.94
C CYS A 63 12.37 16.52 23.73
N LEU A 64 11.14 17.00 23.91
CA LEU A 64 10.86 18.19 24.73
C LEU A 64 11.26 17.99 26.21
N ASP A 65 11.18 16.75 26.70
CA ASP A 65 11.55 16.40 28.08
C ASP A 65 13.07 16.20 28.28
N ILE A 66 13.87 16.26 27.21
CA ILE A 66 15.33 16.08 27.26
C ILE A 66 16.01 17.42 26.99
N PRO A 67 16.56 18.12 28.02
CA PRO A 67 17.10 19.47 27.87
C PRO A 67 18.16 19.61 26.78
N ALA A 68 18.98 18.57 26.55
CA ALA A 68 20.05 18.59 25.55
C ALA A 68 19.54 18.61 24.10
N VAL A 69 18.29 18.22 23.83
CA VAL A 69 17.72 18.13 22.47
C VAL A 69 16.37 18.83 22.31
N ALA A 70 15.88 19.51 23.35
CA ALA A 70 14.55 20.14 23.36
C ALA A 70 14.36 21.14 22.21
N ASP A 71 15.38 21.95 21.90
CA ASP A 71 15.36 22.91 20.79
C ASP A 71 15.16 22.23 19.41
N TRP A 72 15.52 20.95 19.31
CA TRP A 72 15.39 20.13 18.10
C TRP A 72 14.13 19.26 18.09
N ALA A 73 13.32 19.29 19.15
CA ALA A 73 12.13 18.45 19.29
C ALA A 73 11.17 18.55 18.09
N PRO A 74 10.92 19.72 17.47
CA PRO A 74 10.06 19.79 16.28
C PRO A 74 10.54 18.93 15.10
N LEU A 75 11.85 18.68 14.97
CA LEU A 75 12.39 17.80 13.93
C LEU A 75 12.15 16.32 14.24
N ALA A 76 11.98 15.95 15.51
CA ALA A 76 11.70 14.57 15.90
C ALA A 76 10.36 14.05 15.37
N LEU A 77 9.38 14.94 15.12
CA LEU A 77 8.10 14.57 14.53
C LEU A 77 8.25 14.02 13.09
N PRO A 78 8.76 14.79 12.11
CA PRO A 78 8.94 14.27 10.76
C PRO A 78 9.95 13.12 10.71
N ILE A 79 11.02 13.14 11.51
CA ILE A 79 11.99 12.03 11.57
C ILE A 79 11.33 10.76 12.09
N GLY A 80 10.60 10.84 13.21
CA GLY A 80 9.90 9.71 13.80
C GLY A 80 8.83 9.15 12.87
N TRP A 81 8.07 10.02 12.18
CA TRP A 81 7.09 9.62 11.18
C TRP A 81 7.74 8.88 9.99
N ILE A 82 8.85 9.40 9.45
CA ILE A 82 9.61 8.77 8.34
C ILE A 82 10.13 7.40 8.77
N LEU A 83 10.78 7.32 9.94
CA LEU A 83 11.36 6.08 10.46
C LEU A 83 10.28 5.03 10.74
N ALA A 84 9.16 5.41 11.36
CA ALA A 84 8.03 4.52 11.57
C ALA A 84 7.48 3.97 10.25
N SER A 85 7.28 4.85 9.26
CA SER A 85 6.84 4.47 7.91
C SER A 85 7.80 3.49 7.23
N LEU A 86 9.11 3.75 7.30
CA LEU A 86 10.15 2.89 6.74
C LEU A 86 10.13 1.51 7.41
N LEU A 87 10.20 1.46 8.73
CA LEU A 87 10.21 0.21 9.50
C LEU A 87 8.95 -0.61 9.23
N GLN A 88 7.78 0.03 9.24
CA GLN A 88 6.51 -0.65 9.03
C GLN A 88 6.36 -1.17 7.59
N ARG A 89 6.65 -0.35 6.58
CA ARG A 89 6.38 -0.67 5.17
C ARG A 89 7.49 -1.48 4.50
N VAL A 90 8.71 -1.46 5.03
CA VAL A 90 9.85 -2.19 4.48
C VAL A 90 10.19 -3.40 5.34
N VAL A 91 10.41 -3.22 6.64
CA VAL A 91 10.88 -4.30 7.52
C VAL A 91 9.72 -5.18 7.96
N ALA A 92 8.72 -4.63 8.64
CA ALA A 92 7.58 -5.41 9.12
C ALA A 92 6.79 -6.03 7.94
N GLN A 93 6.56 -5.28 6.86
CA GLN A 93 5.91 -5.80 5.67
C GLN A 93 6.74 -6.89 4.96
N ARG A 94 8.07 -6.92 5.07
CA ARG A 94 8.89 -8.03 4.56
C ARG A 94 8.74 -9.30 5.40
N ILE A 95 8.59 -9.17 6.71
CA ILE A 95 8.50 -10.31 7.64
C ILE A 95 7.09 -10.91 7.64
N PHE A 96 6.08 -10.04 7.77
CA PHE A 96 4.68 -10.45 7.93
C PHE A 96 3.87 -10.37 6.63
N HIS A 97 4.48 -9.89 5.55
CA HIS A 97 3.82 -9.65 4.27
C HIS A 97 2.68 -8.62 4.36
N THR A 98 2.62 -7.84 5.43
CA THR A 98 1.53 -6.90 5.71
C THR A 98 1.99 -5.78 6.64
N THR A 99 1.25 -4.67 6.63
CA THR A 99 1.34 -3.60 7.65
C THR A 99 0.23 -3.75 8.67
N ILE A 100 0.23 -2.98 9.76
CA ILE A 100 -0.80 -3.07 10.79
C ILE A 100 -2.19 -2.81 10.21
N GLY A 101 -2.39 -1.72 9.47
CA GLY A 101 -3.67 -1.41 8.84
C GLY A 101 -4.10 -2.48 7.82
N LYS A 102 -3.15 -3.03 7.07
CA LYS A 102 -3.43 -4.13 6.13
C LYS A 102 -3.80 -5.41 6.88
N ALA A 103 -3.13 -5.75 7.98
CA ALA A 103 -3.46 -6.91 8.81
C ALA A 103 -4.89 -6.81 9.36
N LEU A 104 -5.26 -5.66 9.93
CA LEU A 104 -6.61 -5.39 10.46
C LEU A 104 -7.69 -5.51 9.38
N THR A 105 -7.35 -5.20 8.13
CA THR A 105 -8.25 -5.29 6.98
C THR A 105 -8.07 -6.58 6.17
N GLY A 106 -7.33 -7.56 6.68
CA GLY A 106 -7.10 -8.87 6.07
C GLY A 106 -6.35 -8.84 4.73
N LEU A 107 -5.60 -7.77 4.48
CA LEU A 107 -4.76 -7.57 3.30
C LEU A 107 -3.32 -8.04 3.57
N CYS A 108 -2.66 -8.44 2.50
CA CYS A 108 -1.23 -8.72 2.44
C CYS A 108 -0.68 -8.18 1.12
N VAL A 109 0.64 -8.06 1.01
CA VAL A 109 1.32 -7.51 -0.16
C VAL A 109 2.04 -8.62 -0.91
N ILE A 110 1.88 -8.60 -2.24
CA ILE A 110 2.54 -9.50 -3.18
C ILE A 110 3.26 -8.69 -4.27
N ARG A 111 4.22 -9.32 -4.95
CA ARG A 111 4.80 -8.79 -6.18
C ARG A 111 3.86 -9.06 -7.34
N PRO A 112 3.55 -8.06 -8.18
CA PRO A 112 2.66 -8.23 -9.33
C PRO A 112 3.28 -9.12 -10.43
N SER A 113 4.60 -9.20 -10.54
CA SER A 113 5.26 -9.96 -11.59
C SER A 113 5.06 -11.48 -11.48
N ASP A 114 4.97 -12.01 -10.25
CA ASP A 114 4.97 -13.46 -10.00
C ASP A 114 4.06 -13.90 -8.83
N GLY A 115 3.36 -12.97 -8.19
CA GLY A 115 2.48 -13.24 -7.05
C GLY A 115 3.21 -13.66 -5.77
N GLN A 116 4.54 -13.58 -5.74
CA GLN A 116 5.35 -14.00 -4.59
C GLN A 116 5.44 -12.90 -3.52
N TRP A 117 5.89 -13.28 -2.34
CA TRP A 117 6.14 -12.32 -1.26
C TRP A 117 7.23 -11.31 -1.63
N PRO A 118 7.07 -10.03 -1.30
CA PRO A 118 8.04 -9.01 -1.69
C PRO A 118 9.38 -9.17 -0.97
N THR A 119 10.47 -8.85 -1.66
CA THR A 119 11.82 -8.80 -1.06
C THR A 119 12.06 -7.46 -0.36
N LEU A 120 13.06 -7.40 0.51
CA LEU A 120 13.41 -6.15 1.23
C LEU A 120 13.76 -5.03 0.23
N GLY A 121 14.63 -5.32 -0.74
CA GLY A 121 15.04 -4.35 -1.76
C GLY A 121 13.88 -3.89 -2.65
N TYR A 122 12.94 -4.79 -2.96
CA TYR A 122 11.72 -4.42 -3.69
C TYR A 122 10.86 -3.43 -2.89
N LEU A 123 10.64 -3.70 -1.60
CA LEU A 123 9.87 -2.79 -0.75
C LEU A 123 10.59 -1.46 -0.53
N LEU A 124 11.90 -1.47 -0.32
CA LEU A 124 12.70 -0.27 -0.15
C LEU A 124 12.68 0.61 -1.40
N LYS A 125 12.83 0.02 -2.59
CA LYS A 125 12.70 0.73 -3.88
C LYS A 125 11.36 1.46 -3.96
N TRP A 126 10.26 0.76 -3.69
CA TRP A 126 8.92 1.35 -3.80
C TRP A 126 8.61 2.34 -2.68
N TRP A 127 9.19 2.17 -1.50
CA TRP A 127 9.13 3.15 -0.43
C TRP A 127 9.83 4.44 -0.84
N LEU A 128 11.03 4.35 -1.44
CA LEU A 128 11.77 5.52 -1.94
C LEU A 128 11.00 6.25 -3.05
N ILE A 129 10.47 5.51 -4.04
CA ILE A 129 9.64 6.10 -5.11
C ILE A 129 8.45 6.85 -4.50
N GLY A 130 7.69 6.22 -3.61
CA GLY A 130 6.57 6.88 -2.95
C GLY A 130 6.96 8.07 -2.05
N ALA A 131 8.15 8.05 -1.44
CA ALA A 131 8.66 9.17 -0.66
C ALA A 131 9.01 10.37 -1.56
N PHE A 132 9.65 10.12 -2.71
CA PHE A 132 9.90 11.14 -3.72
C PHE A 132 8.59 11.69 -4.28
N ASP A 133 7.58 10.85 -4.49
CA ASP A 133 6.27 11.32 -4.96
C ASP A 133 5.58 12.23 -3.97
N VAL A 134 5.61 11.90 -2.67
CA VAL A 134 5.05 12.79 -1.64
C VAL A 134 5.81 14.11 -1.63
N LEU A 135 7.14 14.08 -1.78
CA LEU A 135 7.95 15.29 -1.86
C LEU A 135 7.64 16.11 -3.13
N SER A 136 7.39 15.46 -4.26
CA SER A 136 7.00 16.12 -5.53
C SER A 136 5.52 16.50 -5.59
N THR A 137 4.67 15.91 -4.74
CA THR A 137 3.22 16.22 -4.68
C THR A 137 2.97 17.64 -4.15
N PHE A 138 3.95 18.26 -3.50
CA PHE A 138 3.92 19.70 -3.23
C PHE A 138 4.08 20.57 -4.49
N SER A 139 4.27 19.98 -5.69
CA SER A 139 4.44 20.72 -6.94
C SER A 139 3.40 20.50 -8.04
N ASN A 140 2.46 19.53 -7.97
CA ASN A 140 1.21 19.44 -8.79
C ASN A 140 0.50 18.08 -8.57
N SER A 141 -0.84 18.07 -8.59
CA SER A 141 -1.69 16.93 -8.18
C SER A 141 -1.96 15.88 -9.27
N THR A 142 -1.86 14.60 -8.89
CA THR A 142 -2.91 13.58 -9.02
C THR A 142 -2.49 12.38 -8.17
N TRP A 143 -3.44 11.85 -7.41
CA TRP A 143 -3.39 10.66 -6.56
C TRP A 143 -2.21 9.69 -6.84
N LEU A 144 -1.38 9.43 -5.81
CA LEU A 144 -0.15 8.61 -5.79
C LEU A 144 -0.14 7.53 -6.89
N GLY A 145 0.71 7.74 -7.90
CA GLY A 145 0.69 7.02 -9.17
C GLY A 145 0.57 5.50 -9.02
N SER A 146 -0.34 4.91 -9.80
CA SER A 146 -0.35 3.47 -10.05
C SER A 146 0.84 3.13 -10.94
N TYR A 147 2.03 3.02 -10.33
CA TYR A 147 3.23 2.65 -11.07
C TYR A 147 3.16 1.22 -11.55
N ASP A 148 3.67 1.02 -12.76
CA ASP A 148 3.88 -0.31 -13.30
C ASP A 148 4.77 -1.14 -12.36
N ASN A 149 4.33 -2.36 -12.04
CA ASN A 149 4.96 -3.28 -11.10
C ASN A 149 5.06 -2.83 -9.63
N SER A 150 4.25 -1.86 -9.20
CA SER A 150 4.14 -1.49 -7.79
C SER A 150 3.56 -2.63 -6.91
N PRO A 151 3.86 -2.67 -5.61
CA PRO A 151 3.41 -3.76 -4.75
C PRO A 151 1.89 -3.83 -4.73
N SER A 152 1.32 -5.00 -5.03
CA SER A 152 -0.14 -5.17 -5.01
C SER A 152 -0.61 -5.66 -3.65
N ALA A 153 -1.63 -5.00 -3.10
CA ALA A 153 -2.27 -5.41 -1.86
C ALA A 153 -3.53 -6.24 -2.16
N VAL A 154 -3.48 -7.53 -1.83
CA VAL A 154 -4.56 -8.51 -2.05
C VAL A 154 -5.02 -9.11 -0.72
N ARG A 155 -6.18 -9.78 -0.70
CA ARG A 155 -6.62 -10.49 0.51
C ARG A 155 -5.75 -11.70 0.79
N LEU A 156 -5.35 -11.87 2.04
CA LEU A 156 -4.56 -13.02 2.48
C LEU A 156 -5.28 -14.34 2.19
N ARG A 157 -6.61 -14.39 2.39
CA ARG A 157 -7.43 -15.58 2.11
C ARG A 157 -7.32 -16.04 0.64
N ASP A 158 -7.27 -15.11 -0.29
CA ASP A 158 -7.22 -15.41 -1.72
C ASP A 158 -5.85 -15.98 -2.10
N VAL A 159 -4.77 -15.44 -1.51
CA VAL A 159 -3.41 -15.97 -1.68
C VAL A 159 -3.30 -17.39 -1.13
N VAL A 160 -3.88 -17.66 0.04
CA VAL A 160 -3.88 -18.99 0.65
C VAL A 160 -4.65 -19.98 -0.22
N ALA A 161 -5.86 -19.63 -0.66
CA ALA A 161 -6.67 -20.47 -1.54
C ALA A 161 -5.97 -20.76 -2.88
N LEU A 162 -5.32 -19.77 -3.49
CA LEU A 162 -4.57 -19.95 -4.72
C LEU A 162 -3.38 -20.91 -4.55
N ARG A 163 -2.74 -20.88 -3.38
CA ARG A 163 -1.57 -21.73 -3.09
C ARG A 163 -1.97 -23.16 -2.79
N SER A 164 -3.08 -23.40 -2.09
CA SER A 164 -3.59 -24.75 -1.86
C SER A 164 -3.95 -25.44 -3.17
N LEU A 165 -4.60 -24.73 -4.09
CA LEU A 165 -4.91 -25.26 -5.42
C LEU A 165 -3.67 -25.65 -6.24
N ARG A 166 -2.51 -25.04 -5.98
CA ARG A 166 -1.24 -25.36 -6.66
C ARG A 166 -0.55 -26.58 -6.06
N THR A 167 -0.74 -26.87 -4.77
CA THR A 167 -0.11 -28.02 -4.11
C THR A 167 -0.82 -29.33 -4.41
N ASP A 168 -2.06 -29.27 -4.91
CA ASP A 168 -2.90 -30.44 -5.23
C ASP A 168 -2.74 -30.91 -6.69
N LEU A 169 -1.87 -30.25 -7.48
CA LEU A 169 -1.53 -30.57 -8.88
C LEU A 169 -0.13 -31.17 -8.96
#